data_AF-A0A318QF15-F1
#
_entry.id   AF-A0A318QF15-F1
#
_cell.length_a   1.000
_cell.length_b   1.000
_cell.length_c   1.000
_cell.angle_alpha   90.00
_cell.angle_beta   90.00
_cell.angle_gamma   90.00
#
_symmetry.space_group_name_H-M   'P 1'
#
loop_
_entity.id
_entity.type
_entity.pdbx_description
1 polymer ?
#
loop_
_entity_poly.entity_id
_entity_poly.type
_entity_poly.pdbx_seq_one_letter_code
_entity_poly.pdbx_strand_id
1 'polypeptide(L)' 'MKSILADAVELAGGQHAWSRKTGIPQSVVSLTLNDQREMSESIVNALGYVTQTVCIPMKGQNHA' A
#
# COMPACT_ATOMS: atom_id res chain seq x y z
N MET A 1 -3.08 5.32 4.73
CA MET A 1 -2.58 4.12 4.00
C MET A 1 -1.30 3.52 4.58
N LYS A 2 -0.26 4.29 4.95
CA LYS A 2 0.95 3.70 5.58
C LYS A 2 0.70 3.01 6.92
N SER A 3 -0.21 3.55 7.74
CA SER A 3 -0.69 2.89 8.96
C SER A 3 -1.13 1.46 8.65
N ILE A 4 -1.91 1.26 7.58
CA ILE A 4 -2.44 -0.04 7.21
C ILE A 4 -1.33 -1.04 6.89
N LEU A 5 -0.26 -0.61 6.20
CA LEU A 5 0.89 -1.46 5.94
C LEU A 5 1.65 -1.77 7.24
N ALA A 6 1.87 -0.77 8.10
CA ALA A 6 2.55 -0.96 9.38
C ALA A 6 1.76 -1.91 10.29
N ASP A 7 0.45 -1.72 10.40
CA ASP A 7 -0.47 -2.55 11.18
C ASP A 7 -0.47 -3.99 10.66
N ALA A 8 -0.53 -4.17 9.34
CA ALA A 8 -0.49 -5.50 8.72
C ALA A 8 0.87 -6.21 8.93
N VAL A 9 1.96 -5.45 8.91
CA VAL A 9 3.31 -5.95 9.19
C VAL A 9 3.44 -6.35 10.66
N GLU A 10 2.91 -5.55 11.58
CA GLU A 10 2.90 -5.85 13.02
C GLU A 10 2.04 -7.09 13.33
N LEU A 11 0.83 -7.18 12.75
CA LEU A 11 -0.05 -8.36 12.82
C LEU A 11 0.59 -9.63 12.27
N ALA A 12 1.46 -9.51 11.27
CA ALA A 12 2.20 -10.65 10.73
C ALA A 12 3.41 -11.06 11.59
N GLY A 13 3.77 -10.29 12.62
CA GLY A 13 4.95 -10.54 13.45
C GLY A 13 6.24 -9.92 12.90
N GLY A 14 6.12 -8.86 12.10
CA GLY A 14 7.23 -8.08 11.58
C GLY A 14 7.44 -8.19 10.07
N GLN A 15 8.33 -7.34 9.54
CA GLN A 15 8.54 -7.18 8.09
C GLN A 15 8.98 -8.49 7.41
N HIS A 16 9.83 -9.28 8.08
CA HIS A 16 10.33 -10.54 7.55
C HIS A 16 9.21 -11.60 7.47
N ALA A 17 8.36 -11.69 8.49
CA ALA A 17 7.24 -12.62 8.50
C ALA A 17 6.18 -12.24 7.45
N TRP A 18 5.90 -10.93 7.32
CA TRP A 18 5.01 -10.42 6.29
C TRP A 18 5.57 -10.66 4.88
N SER A 19 6.87 -10.39 4.66
CA SER A 19 7.58 -10.65 3.41
C SER A 19 7.50 -12.13 3.00
N ARG A 20 7.69 -13.05 3.95
CA ARG A 20 7.56 -14.49 3.69
C ARG A 20 6.12 -14.90 3.35
N LYS A 21 5.13 -14.24 3.96
CA LYS A 21 3.70 -14.52 3.72
C LYS A 21 3.23 -14.03 2.36
N THR A 22 3.70 -12.86 1.93
CA THR A 22 3.23 -12.18 0.70
C THR A 22 4.15 -12.40 -0.50
N GLY A 23 5.37 -12.88 -0.27
CA GLY A 23 6.41 -13.01 -1.30
C GLY A 23 7.05 -11.68 -1.71
N ILE A 24 6.66 -10.57 -1.09
CA ILE A 24 7.21 -9.25 -1.39
C ILE A 24 8.54 -9.07 -0.65
N PRO A 25 9.62 -8.63 -1.31
CA PRO A 25 10.92 -8.46 -0.66
C PRO A 25 10.84 -7.49 0.53
N GLN A 26 11.49 -7.84 1.64
CA GLN A 26 11.55 -6.99 2.84
C GLN A 26 12.10 -5.58 2.53
N SER A 27 13.06 -5.47 1.61
CA SER A 27 13.61 -4.18 1.17
C SER A 27 12.52 -3.26 0.61
N VAL A 28 11.60 -3.81 -0.19
CA VAL A 28 10.48 -3.06 -0.76
C VAL A 28 9.53 -2.60 0.35
N VAL A 29 9.22 -3.46 1.32
CA VAL A 29 8.39 -3.11 2.47
C VAL A 29 9.03 -1.99 3.30
N SER A 30 10.33 -2.10 3.57
CA SER A 30 11.08 -1.10 4.34
C SER A 30 11.13 0.25 3.61
N LEU A 31 11.37 0.26 2.30
CA LEU A 31 11.38 1.49 1.50
C LEU A 31 10.00 2.18 1.48
N THR A 32 8.92 1.40 1.37
CA THR A 32 7.55 1.94 1.42
C THR A 32 7.17 2.44 2.81
N LEU A 33 7.65 1.79 3.88
CA LEU A 33 7.46 2.27 5.26
C LEU A 33 8.24 3.55 5.56
N ASN A 34 9.45 3.69 4.99
CA ASN A 34 10.33 4.86 5.17
C ASN A 34 10.06 6.00 4.18
N ASP A 35 8.93 6.00 3.47
CA ASP A 35 8.57 7.05 2.51
C ASP A 35 9.51 7.20 1.30
N GLN A 36 10.45 6.28 1.11
CA GLN A 36 11.39 6.31 -0.02
C GLN A 36 10.77 5.75 -1.31
N ARG A 37 9.60 5.13 -1.22
CA ARG A 37 8.89 4.56 -2.36
C ARG A 37 7.38 4.63 -2.18
N GLU A 38 6.67 4.96 -3.25
CA GLU A 38 5.22 4.80 -3.28
C GLU A 38 4.79 3.33 -3.11
N MET A 39 3.56 3.15 -2.65
CA MET A 39 3.00 1.83 -2.41
C MET A 39 2.69 1.15 -3.75
N SER A 40 3.50 0.18 -4.12
CA SER A 40 3.29 -0.60 -5.34
C SER A 40 1.99 -1.40 -5.28
N GLU A 41 1.35 -1.64 -6.41
CA GLU A 41 0.13 -2.46 -6.52
C GLU A 41 0.28 -3.84 -5.87
N SER A 42 1.47 -4.46 -5.94
CA SER A 42 1.73 -5.74 -5.26
C SER A 42 1.49 -5.65 -3.74
N ILE A 43 1.89 -4.54 -3.10
CA ILE A 43 1.66 -4.32 -1.67
C ILE A 43 0.17 -4.12 -1.41
N VAL A 44 -0.49 -3.31 -2.23
CA VAL A 44 -1.93 -3.03 -2.09
C VAL A 44 -2.75 -4.33 -2.22
N ASN A 45 -2.43 -5.16 -3.21
CA ASN A 45 -3.03 -6.47 -3.42
C ASN A 45 -2.75 -7.43 -2.26
N ALA A 46 -1.51 -7.43 -1.74
CA ALA A 46 -1.14 -8.26 -0.59
C ALA A 46 -1.84 -7.83 0.71
N LEU A 47 -2.23 -6.55 0.82
CA LEU A 47 -3.05 -6.03 1.90
C LEU A 47 -4.56 -6.31 1.69
N GLY A 48 -4.96 -6.87 0.55
CA GLY A 48 -6.35 -7.17 0.22
C GLY A 48 -7.14 -5.98 -0.31
N TYR A 49 -6.47 -4.92 -0.76
CA TYR A 49 -7.10 -3.75 -1.36
C TYR A 49 -6.96 -3.78 -2.87
N VAL A 50 -7.80 -3.00 -3.55
CA VAL A 50 -7.72 -2.77 -5.00
C VAL A 50 -7.53 -1.28 -5.27
N THR A 51 -6.65 -0.94 -6.21
CA THR A 51 -6.51 0.41 -6.74
C THR A 51 -7.65 0.67 -7.72
N GLN A 52 -8.42 1.73 -7.49
CA GLN A 52 -9.43 2.21 -8.45
C GLN A 52 -8.99 3.57 -9.00
N THR A 53 -8.89 3.67 -10.32
CA THR A 53 -8.68 4.95 -11.00
C THR A 53 -10.02 5.68 -11.07
N VAL A 54 -10.14 6.77 -10.32
CA VAL A 54 -11.36 7.60 -10.33
C VAL A 54 -11.12 8.89 -11.11
N CYS A 55 -12.07 9.25 -11.98
CA CYS A 55 -12.10 10.55 -12.63
C CYS A 55 -12.73 11.56 -11.67
N ILE A 56 -11.92 12.49 -11.17
CA ILE A 56 -12.38 13.56 -10.29
C ILE A 56 -12.71 14.76 -11.17
N PRO A 57 -13.94 15.32 -11.10
CA PRO A 57 -14.27 16.49 -11.91
C PRO A 57 -13.38 17.66 -11.50
N MET A 58 -12.82 18.35 -12.50
CA MET A 58 -12.11 19.61 -12.23
C MET A 58 -13.08 20.61 -11.63
N LYS A 59 -12.64 21.27 -10.56
CA LYS A 59 -13.44 22.24 -9.79
C LYS A 59 -14.05 23.28 -10.75
N GLY A 60 -15.38 23.26 -10.89
CA GLY A 60 -16.15 24.18 -11.76
C GLY A 60 -16.62 23.62 -13.11
N GLN A 61 -16.34 22.35 -13.44
CA GLN A 61 -16.75 21.76 -14.74
C GLN A 61 -18.04 20.92 -14.71
N ASN A 62 -18.50 20.51 -13.54
CA ASN A 62 -19.83 19.89 -13.39
C ASN A 62 -20.80 20.94 -12.84
N HIS A 63 -21.39 21.74 -13.73
CA HIS A 63 -22.63 22.45 -13.42
C HIS A 63 -23.77 21.45 -13.55
N ALA A 64 -24.38 21.08 -12.42
CA ALA A 64 -25.74 20.58 -12.39
C ALA A 64 -26.71 21.76 -12.34
#